data_AF-A0A3D5RN85-F1
#
_entry.id   AF-A0A3D5RN85-F1
#
_cell.length_a   1.000
_cell.length_b   1.000
_cell.length_c   1.000
_cell.angle_alpha   90.00
_cell.angle_beta   90.00
_cell.angle_gamma   90.00
#
_symmetry.space_group_name_H-M   'P 1'
#
loop_
_entity.id
_entity.type
_entity.pdbx_description
1 polymer ?
#
loop_
_entity_poly.entity_id
_entity_poly.type
_entity_poly.pdbx_seq_one_letter_code
_entity_poly.pdbx_strand_id
1 'polypeptide(L)' 'MIDSEGYRANVGIVIVNDKQQILLAKRYQQDSWQLPQGGIDRNETELEALFREL' A
#
# COMPACT_ATOMS: atom_id res chain seq x y z
N MET A 1 10.25 1.21 9.42
CA MET A 1 11.27 2.12 10.02
C MET A 1 10.75 3.55 9.86
N ILE A 2 10.99 4.45 10.82
CA ILE A 2 10.63 5.88 10.69
C ILE A 2 11.93 6.66 10.45
N ASP A 3 11.95 7.54 9.46
CA ASP A 3 13.12 8.36 9.16
C ASP A 3 13.30 9.52 10.16
N SER A 4 14.36 10.32 9.97
CA SER A 4 14.67 11.46 10.83
C SER A 4 13.62 12.58 10.79
N GLU A 5 12.76 12.59 9.78
CA GLU A 5 11.69 13.57 9.58
C GLU A 5 10.33 13.05 10.08
N GLY A 6 10.24 11.79 10.50
CA GLY A 6 9.02 11.19 11.05
C GLY A 6 8.18 10.41 10.04
N TYR A 7 8.67 10.17 8.83
CA TYR A 7 7.95 9.39 7.81
C TYR A 7 8.27 7.90 7.90
N ARG A 8 7.23 7.07 7.71
CA ARG A 8 7.38 5.62 7.55
C ARG A 8 7.40 5.28 6.06
N ALA A 9 8.45 4.60 5.62
CA ALA A 9 8.53 4.05 4.26
C ALA A 9 7.33 3.13 3.95
N ASN A 10 6.73 3.30 2.78
CA ASN A 10 5.48 2.64 2.39
C ASN A 10 5.44 2.39 0.88
N VAL A 11 4.65 1.40 0.47
CA VAL A 11 4.23 1.17 -0.91
C VAL A 11 2.72 1.38 -1.01
N GLY A 12 2.29 2.03 -2.09
CA GLY A 12 0.88 2.11 -2.48
C GLY A 12 0.66 1.32 -3.77
N ILE A 13 -0.43 0.57 -3.86
CA ILE A 13 -0.70 -0.35 -4.96
C ILE A 13 -1.92 0.14 -5.74
N VAL A 14 -1.76 0.36 -7.05
CA VAL A 14 -2.86 0.65 -7.97
C VAL A 14 -3.12 -0.59 -8.82
N ILE A 15 -4.23 -1.28 -8.53
CA ILE A 15 -4.65 -2.45 -9.31
C ILE A 15 -5.68 -1.99 -10.33
N VAL A 16 -5.42 -2.29 -11.61
CA VAL A 16 -6.30 -2.00 -12.73
C VAL A 16 -6.81 -3.27 -13.37
N ASN A 17 -8.05 -3.26 -13.85
CA ASN A 17 -8.60 -4.34 -14.68
C ASN A 17 -8.61 -3.95 -16.17
N ASP A 18 -8.96 -4.88 -17.05
CA ASP A 18 -9.02 -4.66 -18.52
C ASP A 18 -10.06 -3.60 -18.93
N LYS A 19 -10.94 -3.19 -18.02
CA LYS A 19 -11.92 -2.12 -18.21
C LYS A 19 -11.41 -0.75 -17.75
N GLN A 20 -10.13 -0.64 -17.42
CA GLN A 20 -9.49 0.59 -16.92
C GLN A 20 -10.11 1.12 -15.61
N GLN A 21 -10.65 0.22 -14.79
CA GLN A 21 -11.17 0.55 -13.46
C GLN A 21 -10.09 0.29 -12.41
N ILE A 22 -10.08 1.10 -11.35
CA ILE A 22 -9.15 0.94 -10.22
C ILE A 22 -9.83 0.20 -9.06
N LEU A 23 -9.07 -0.63 -8.34
CA LEU A 23 -9.52 -1.20 -7.07
C LEU A 23 -9.47 -0.13 -5.96
N LEU A 24 -10.62 0.21 -5.40
CA LEU A 24 -10.77 0.95 -4.14
C LEU A 24 -11.35 0.01 -3.09
N ALA A 25 -10.64 -0.18 -1.98
CA ALA A 25 -11.06 -1.05 -0.89
C ALA A 25 -11.66 -0.24 0.26
N LYS A 26 -12.79 -0.72 0.81
CA LYS A 26 -13.37 -0.16 2.04
C LYS A 26 -12.48 -0.56 3.22
N ARG A 27 -12.11 0.41 4.04
CA ARG A 27 -11.31 0.16 5.25
C ARG A 27 -12.12 -0.66 6.26
N TYR A 28 -11.48 -1.68 6.84
CA TYR A 28 -12.13 -2.55 7.83
C TYR A 28 -12.67 -1.72 9.00
N GLN A 29 -13.96 -1.87 9.32
CA GLN A 29 -14.67 -1.14 10.36
C GLN A 29 -14.69 0.40 10.23
N GLN A 30 -14.42 0.95 9.04
CA GLN A 30 -14.48 2.39 8.80
C GLN A 30 -15.33 2.72 7.58
N ASP A 31 -15.92 3.91 7.55
CA ASP A 31 -16.68 4.40 6.40
C ASP A 31 -15.81 5.27 5.47
N SER A 32 -14.67 4.72 5.09
CA SER A 32 -13.68 5.36 4.23
C SER A 32 -13.04 4.34 3.30
N TRP A 33 -12.55 4.84 2.17
CA TRP A 33 -12.03 4.05 1.06
C TRP A 33 -10.59 4.44 0.76
N GLN A 34 -9.79 3.47 0.31
CA GLN A 34 -8.41 3.73 -0.08
C GLN A 34 -7.91 2.71 -1.11
N LEU A 35 -6.75 3.03 -1.69
CA LEU A 35 -5.91 2.03 -2.36
C LEU A 35 -5.25 1.11 -1.32
N PRO A 36 -4.93 -0.14 -1.67
CA PRO A 36 -4.04 -0.96 -0.85
C PRO A 36 -2.71 -0.25 -0.63
N GLN A 37 -2.20 -0.32 0.60
CA GLN A 37 -0.92 0.28 0.97
C GLN A 37 -0.30 -0.55 2.10
N GLY A 38 1.03 -0.49 2.23
CA GLY A 38 1.76 -1.32 3.16
C GLY A 38 3.13 -0.79 3.48
N GLY A 39 3.62 -1.04 4.70
CA GLY A 39 4.92 -0.51 5.11
C GLY A 39 6.07 -1.30 4.53
N ILE A 40 7.18 -0.64 4.21
CA ILE A 40 8.42 -1.31 3.83
C ILE A 40 9.20 -1.63 5.11
N ASP A 41 9.49 -2.91 5.32
CA ASP A 41 10.24 -3.38 6.48
C ASP A 41 11.76 -3.31 6.27
N ARG A 42 12.52 -3.56 7.34
CA ARG A 42 13.99 -3.51 7.25
C ARG A 42 14.49 -4.64 6.36
N ASN A 43 15.38 -4.31 5.44
CA ASN A 43 15.96 -5.23 4.46
C ASN A 43 14.96 -5.75 3.41
N GLU A 44 13.86 -5.04 3.23
CA GLU A 44 12.88 -5.33 2.20
C GLU A 44 13.02 -4.29 1.07
N THR A 45 13.01 -4.75 -0.17
CA THR A 45 12.88 -3.88 -1.35
C THR A 45 11.43 -3.42 -1.50
N GLU A 46 11.20 -2.36 -2.28
CA GLU A 46 9.86 -1.87 -2.57
C GLU A 46 9.00 -2.95 -3.25
N LEU A 47 9.62 -3.78 -4.09
CA LEU A 47 8.92 -4.85 -4.80
C LEU A 47 8.53 -6.01 -3.88
N GLU A 48 9.41 -6.41 -2.96
CA GLU A 48 9.10 -7.43 -1.95
C GLU A 48 7.96 -6.97 -1.02
N ALA A 49 8.01 -5.72 -0.56
CA ALA A 49 6.94 -5.12 0.23
C ALA A 49 5.61 -5.08 -0.53
N LEU A 50 5.65 -4.74 -1.82
CA LEU A 50 4.46 -4.73 -2.67
C LEU A 50 3.84 -6.13 -2.78
N PHE A 51 4.64 -7.17 -3.02
CA PHE A 51 4.13 -8.54 -3.14
C PHE A 51 3.66 -9.14 -1.82
N ARG A 52 4.20 -8.71 -0.67
CA ARG A 52 3.74 -9.15 0.65
C ARG A 52 2.35 -8.59 1.02
N GLU A 53 2.04 -7.39 0.54
CA GLU A 53 0.81 -6.65 0.89
C GLU A 53 -0.34 -6.88 -0.11
N LEU A 54 -0.03 -7.48 -1.26
CA LEU A 54 -0.99 -7.88 -2.30
C LEU A 54 -1.74 -9.16 -1.91
#